data_AF-A0AB35WL86-F1
#
_entry.id   AF-A0AB35WL86-F1
#
_cell.length_a   1.000
_cell.length_b   1.000
_cell.length_c   1.000
_cell.angle_alpha   90.00
_cell.angle_beta   90.00
_cell.angle_gamma   90.00
#
_symmetry.space_group_name_H-M   'P 1'
#
loop_
_entity.id
_entity.type
_entity.pdbx_description
1 polymer ?
#
loop_
_entity_poly.entity_id
_entity_poly.type
_entity_poly.pdbx_seq_one_letter_code
_entity_poly.pdbx_strand_id
1 'polypeptide(L)'
;MSRSPSFYQRLAMMPATTLLGLLLLFAFAGAATATATQESHTVNLSSPYSFDETLNRVRSMLTDNGLTIFAQIDHQGAARKVDLQMPPTTVLIYGNPKAGTPFMLAAPNFALELPLRVLIRADENGRTWVVYEPAASLDGRHGLPEGMAERLGAAEKLLAAAIQAPTQP
;
A
#
# COMPACT_ATOMS: atom_id res chain seq x y z
N MET A 1 -77.79 44.54 1.56
CA MET A 1 -77.01 45.65 2.16
C MET A 1 -75.80 45.02 2.86
N SER A 2 -74.59 45.20 2.30
CA SER A 2 -73.52 46.10 2.83
C SER A 2 -72.78 45.46 4.03
N ARG A 3 -71.45 45.26 4.08
CA ARG A 3 -70.30 45.96 3.49
C ARG A 3 -69.08 45.05 3.31
N SER A 4 -68.24 45.50 2.39
CA SER A 4 -67.01 44.98 1.80
C SER A 4 -65.77 44.96 2.71
N PRO A 5 -64.70 44.24 2.30
CA PRO A 5 -63.42 44.13 3.02
C PRO A 5 -62.59 45.42 2.97
N SER A 6 -61.71 45.58 3.96
CA SER A 6 -60.87 46.77 4.16
C SER A 6 -59.87 46.99 3.02
N PHE A 7 -60.11 48.07 2.27
CA PHE A 7 -59.10 49.05 1.82
C PHE A 7 -58.12 49.31 2.99
N TYR A 8 -56.80 49.31 2.85
CA TYR A 8 -56.04 50.16 1.95
C TYR A 8 -54.73 49.48 1.50
N GLN A 9 -54.66 49.33 0.19
CA GLN A 9 -53.49 49.32 -0.66
C GLN A 9 -52.78 50.69 -0.57
N ARG A 10 -51.44 50.73 -0.52
CA ARG A 10 -50.56 51.58 -1.39
C ARG A 10 -49.08 51.49 -1.02
N LEU A 11 -48.38 50.72 -1.85
CA LEU A 11 -47.08 50.98 -2.49
C LEU A 11 -46.54 52.42 -2.35
N ALA A 12 -45.26 52.57 -1.95
CA ALA A 12 -44.18 53.17 -2.76
C ALA A 12 -42.99 53.70 -1.92
N MET A 13 -41.78 53.48 -2.48
CA MET A 13 -40.57 54.32 -2.38
C MET A 13 -39.61 54.17 -1.18
N MET A 14 -38.41 53.66 -1.49
CA MET A 14 -37.19 53.63 -0.66
C MET A 14 -36.51 55.02 -0.61
N PRO A 15 -35.54 55.21 0.31
CA PRO A 15 -34.21 55.56 -0.18
C PRO A 15 -33.07 54.77 0.48
N ALA A 16 -32.00 54.63 -0.30
CA ALA A 16 -30.73 54.01 0.04
C ALA A 16 -29.85 54.94 0.89
N THR A 17 -29.08 54.40 1.85
CA THR A 17 -27.68 54.77 2.15
C THR A 17 -27.11 53.94 3.31
N THR A 18 -26.11 53.08 3.00
CA THR A 18 -24.85 52.75 3.74
C THR A 18 -24.90 52.36 5.24
N LEU A 19 -24.18 51.36 5.79
CA LEU A 19 -22.87 50.77 5.45
C LEU A 19 -22.61 49.48 6.28
N LEU A 20 -21.80 48.57 5.72
CA LEU A 20 -20.76 47.75 6.38
C LEU A 20 -21.14 46.44 7.12
N GLY A 21 -20.62 45.30 6.62
CA GLY A 21 -20.47 44.09 7.45
C GLY A 21 -20.21 42.75 6.75
N LEU A 22 -19.09 42.65 6.02
CA LEU A 22 -18.32 41.42 5.77
C LEU A 22 -18.96 40.26 4.94
N LEU A 23 -18.77 40.34 3.62
CA LEU A 23 -18.84 39.21 2.70
C LEU A 23 -17.51 38.41 2.81
N LEU A 24 -17.51 37.25 3.48
CA LEU A 24 -16.38 36.33 3.47
C LEU A 24 -16.32 35.58 2.14
N LEU A 25 -15.66 36.19 1.15
CA LEU A 25 -15.08 35.48 0.01
C LEU A 25 -13.98 34.56 0.52
N PHE A 26 -14.25 33.26 0.68
CA PHE A 26 -13.19 32.27 0.72
C PHE A 26 -12.66 32.09 -0.70
N ALA A 27 -11.70 32.94 -1.07
CA ALA A 27 -10.77 32.66 -2.15
C ALA A 27 -9.92 31.46 -1.73
N PHE A 28 -10.31 30.26 -2.17
CA PHE A 28 -9.44 29.09 -2.10
C PHE A 28 -8.35 29.27 -3.16
N ALA A 29 -7.36 30.09 -2.82
CA ALA A 29 -6.13 30.24 -3.58
C ALA A 29 -5.52 28.84 -3.73
N GLY A 30 -5.19 28.50 -4.98
CA GLY A 30 -4.66 27.20 -5.36
C GLY A 30 -3.46 26.82 -4.50
N ALA A 31 -3.64 25.80 -3.66
CA ALA A 31 -2.53 24.99 -3.24
C ALA A 31 -2.09 24.20 -4.47
N ALA A 32 -0.96 24.59 -5.06
CA ALA A 32 -0.22 23.70 -5.92
C ALA A 32 0.00 22.41 -5.11
N THR A 33 -0.71 21.35 -5.47
CA THR A 33 -0.40 20.02 -4.96
C THR A 33 1.01 19.74 -5.44
N ALA A 34 1.99 19.84 -4.54
CA ALA A 34 3.25 19.17 -4.72
C ALA A 34 2.87 17.69 -4.87
N THR A 35 2.84 17.21 -6.11
CA THR A 35 2.94 15.78 -6.39
C THR A 35 4.30 15.38 -5.88
N ALA A 36 4.39 15.06 -4.59
CA ALA A 36 5.42 14.19 -4.10
C ALA A 36 5.28 12.91 -4.92
N THR A 37 6.13 12.76 -5.93
CA THR A 37 6.38 11.47 -6.55
C THR A 37 6.77 10.54 -5.42
N GLN A 38 5.80 9.77 -4.96
CA GLN A 38 6.02 8.72 -3.97
C GLN A 38 6.93 7.72 -4.68
N GLU A 39 8.23 7.80 -4.42
CA GLU A 39 9.16 6.78 -4.89
C GLU A 39 8.62 5.46 -4.34
N SER A 40 8.14 4.60 -5.24
CA SER A 40 7.59 3.31 -4.84
C SER A 40 8.73 2.52 -4.21
N HIS A 41 8.75 2.43 -2.89
CA HIS A 41 9.71 1.67 -2.07
C HIS A 41 9.57 0.15 -2.27
N THR A 42 8.98 -0.31 -3.36
CA THR A 42 8.73 -1.71 -3.65
C THR A 42 9.26 -2.10 -5.02
N VAL A 43 9.86 -3.28 -5.08
CA VAL A 43 10.18 -3.97 -6.33
C VAL A 43 8.94 -4.75 -6.75
N ASN A 44 8.57 -4.62 -8.02
CA ASN A 44 7.38 -5.26 -8.60
C ASN A 44 7.80 -6.13 -9.77
N LEU A 45 7.70 -7.45 -9.62
CA LEU A 45 8.09 -8.41 -10.65
C LEU A 45 6.85 -9.07 -11.25
N SER A 46 6.68 -9.00 -12.57
CA SER A 46 5.60 -9.71 -13.26
C SER A 46 5.95 -11.19 -13.37
N SER A 47 5.05 -12.05 -12.94
CA SER A 47 5.15 -13.50 -13.12
C SER A 47 4.51 -13.92 -14.45
N PRO A 48 5.13 -14.82 -15.23
CA PRO A 48 4.49 -15.42 -16.40
C PRO A 48 3.50 -16.53 -16.03
N TYR A 49 3.41 -16.89 -14.75
CA TYR A 49 2.59 -17.99 -14.24
C TYR A 49 1.27 -17.48 -13.64
N SER A 50 0.33 -18.41 -13.44
CA SER A 50 -0.90 -18.13 -12.70
C SER A 50 -0.62 -17.72 -11.24
N PHE A 51 -1.63 -17.17 -10.55
CA PHE A 51 -1.50 -16.78 -9.14
C PHE A 51 -1.10 -17.97 -8.26
N ASP A 52 -1.83 -19.08 -8.32
CA ASP A 52 -1.60 -20.26 -7.49
C ASP A 52 -0.25 -20.91 -7.79
N GLU A 53 0.15 -20.95 -9.06
CA GLU A 53 1.45 -21.45 -9.46
C GLU A 53 2.58 -20.54 -8.96
N THR A 54 2.45 -19.23 -9.12
CA THR A 54 3.43 -18.26 -8.62
C THR A 54 3.58 -18.37 -7.09
N LEU A 55 2.48 -18.43 -6.36
CA LEU A 55 2.47 -18.58 -4.90
C LEU A 55 3.22 -19.86 -4.48
N ASN A 56 2.92 -20.99 -5.12
CA ASN A 56 3.60 -22.25 -4.83
C ASN A 56 5.09 -22.21 -5.19
N ARG A 57 5.45 -21.65 -6.33
CA ARG A 57 6.86 -21.54 -6.76
C ARG A 57 7.67 -20.65 -5.83
N VAL A 58 7.13 -19.49 -5.41
CA VAL A 58 7.77 -18.62 -4.43
C VAL A 58 7.93 -19.34 -3.09
N ARG A 59 6.87 -19.99 -2.60
CA ARG A 59 6.91 -20.75 -1.35
C ARG A 59 7.97 -21.85 -1.39
N SER A 60 7.98 -22.69 -2.43
CA SER A 60 8.96 -23.77 -2.60
C SER A 60 10.38 -23.21 -2.73
N MET A 61 10.59 -22.19 -3.57
CA MET A 61 11.92 -21.60 -3.75
C MET A 61 12.50 -21.07 -2.43
N LEU A 62 11.67 -20.47 -1.56
CA LEU A 62 12.09 -20.04 -0.24
C LEU A 62 12.41 -21.24 0.68
N THR A 63 11.51 -22.23 0.76
CA THR A 63 11.70 -23.38 1.67
C THR A 63 12.84 -24.29 1.26
N ASP A 64 13.02 -24.53 -0.04
CA ASP A 64 14.06 -25.39 -0.59
C ASP A 64 15.46 -24.78 -0.38
N ASN A 65 15.53 -23.45 -0.21
CA ASN A 65 16.76 -22.72 0.15
C ASN A 65 16.88 -22.47 1.66
N GLY A 66 16.12 -23.19 2.49
CA GLY A 66 16.28 -23.18 3.95
C GLY A 66 15.67 -21.97 4.66
N LEU A 67 14.78 -21.22 4.01
CA LEU A 67 13.99 -20.19 4.68
C LEU A 67 12.70 -20.79 5.27
N THR A 68 12.27 -20.26 6.39
CA THR A 68 11.01 -20.61 7.05
C THR A 68 9.91 -19.67 6.57
N ILE A 69 8.74 -20.22 6.23
CA ILE A 69 7.50 -19.45 6.09
C ILE A 69 6.86 -19.38 7.47
N PHE A 70 6.91 -18.21 8.10
CA PHE A 70 6.32 -17.95 9.41
C PHE A 70 4.81 -17.79 9.34
N ALA A 71 4.31 -17.18 8.26
CA ALA A 71 2.89 -17.01 8.03
C ALA A 71 2.59 -16.87 6.54
N GLN A 72 1.37 -17.27 6.19
CA GLN A 72 0.73 -16.97 4.91
C GLN A 72 -0.60 -16.29 5.21
N ILE A 73 -0.76 -15.05 4.73
CA ILE A 73 -1.95 -14.24 4.96
C ILE A 73 -2.74 -14.18 3.64
N ASP A 74 -3.85 -14.90 3.56
CA ASP A 74 -4.79 -14.85 2.44
C ASP A 74 -5.77 -13.68 2.63
N HIS A 75 -5.47 -12.55 2.01
CA HIS A 75 -6.31 -11.36 2.06
C HIS A 75 -7.62 -11.55 1.28
N GLN A 76 -7.60 -12.29 0.18
CA GLN A 76 -8.82 -12.58 -0.58
C GLN A 76 -9.79 -13.43 0.24
N GLY A 77 -9.28 -14.46 0.91
CA GLY A 77 -10.05 -15.27 1.84
C GLY A 77 -10.57 -14.46 3.02
N ALA A 78 -9.77 -13.55 3.58
CA ALA A 78 -10.20 -12.65 4.64
C ALA A 78 -11.34 -11.71 4.20
N ALA A 79 -11.26 -11.12 3.00
CA ALA A 79 -12.31 -10.27 2.44
C ALA A 79 -13.63 -11.04 2.25
N ARG A 80 -13.57 -12.27 1.72
CA ARG A 80 -14.75 -13.13 1.54
C ARG A 80 -15.48 -13.43 2.85
N LYS A 81 -14.76 -13.51 3.98
CA LYS A 81 -15.37 -13.76 5.31
C LYS A 81 -16.22 -12.58 5.82
N VAL A 82 -16.09 -11.42 5.21
CA VAL A 82 -16.84 -10.20 5.53
C VAL A 82 -17.62 -9.68 4.32
N ASP A 83 -18.00 -10.58 3.41
CA ASP A 83 -18.82 -10.32 2.22
C ASP A 83 -18.21 -9.30 1.24
N LEU A 84 -16.89 -9.11 1.27
CA LEU A 84 -16.15 -8.29 0.33
C LEU A 84 -15.44 -9.16 -0.72
N GLN A 85 -15.25 -8.59 -1.91
CA GLN A 85 -14.52 -9.22 -3.01
C GLN A 85 -13.26 -8.43 -3.35
N MET A 86 -12.20 -9.15 -3.70
CA MET A 86 -10.96 -8.58 -4.23
C MET A 86 -10.22 -9.61 -5.11
N PRO A 87 -9.31 -9.18 -5.99
CA PRO A 87 -8.42 -10.09 -6.70
C PRO A 87 -7.58 -10.96 -5.76
N PRO A 88 -7.11 -12.14 -6.22
CA PRO A 88 -6.18 -12.98 -5.46
C PRO A 88 -5.00 -12.18 -4.90
N THR A 89 -4.83 -12.22 -3.58
CA THR A 89 -3.87 -11.38 -2.85
C THR A 89 -3.41 -12.15 -1.61
N THR A 90 -2.12 -12.47 -1.53
CA THR A 90 -1.53 -13.23 -0.42
C THR A 90 -0.18 -12.66 -0.03
N VAL A 91 0.07 -12.50 1.27
CA VAL A 91 1.40 -12.15 1.80
C VAL A 91 2.03 -13.39 2.41
N LEU A 92 3.28 -13.68 2.04
CA LEU A 92 4.13 -14.63 2.75
C LEU A 92 5.06 -13.85 3.67
N ILE A 93 5.10 -14.25 4.94
CA ILE A 93 6.06 -13.76 5.94
C ILE A 93 7.12 -14.84 6.10
N TYR A 94 8.37 -14.51 5.78
CA TYR A 94 9.44 -15.49 5.67
C TYR A 94 10.78 -14.98 6.22
N GLY A 95 11.67 -15.91 6.57
CA GLY A 95 13.01 -15.53 7.00
C GLY A 95 13.86 -16.71 7.43
N ASN A 96 15.07 -16.39 7.89
CA ASN A 96 15.99 -17.34 8.47
C ASN A 96 16.48 -16.77 9.81
N PRO A 97 16.14 -17.38 10.97
CA PRO A 97 16.57 -16.90 12.28
C PRO A 97 18.10 -16.72 12.38
N LYS A 98 18.89 -17.62 11.78
CA LYS A 98 20.35 -17.52 11.79
C LYS A 98 20.85 -16.26 11.08
N ALA A 99 20.16 -15.84 10.02
CA ALA A 99 20.50 -14.63 9.29
C ALA A 99 19.93 -13.37 9.96
N GLY A 100 18.70 -13.43 10.49
CA GLY A 100 17.97 -12.27 11.01
C GLY A 100 18.31 -11.88 12.45
N THR A 101 18.58 -12.83 13.35
CA THR A 101 18.86 -12.52 14.77
C THR A 101 20.01 -11.54 14.99
N PRO A 102 21.13 -11.58 14.25
CA PRO A 102 22.20 -10.58 14.37
C PRO A 102 21.74 -9.13 14.16
N PHE A 103 20.72 -8.89 13.33
CA PHE A 103 20.17 -7.55 13.11
C PHE A 103 19.41 -7.04 14.34
N MET A 104 18.61 -7.90 14.96
CA MET A 104 17.90 -7.59 16.20
C MET A 104 18.86 -7.37 17.38
N LEU A 105 20.02 -8.04 17.39
CA LEU A 105 21.05 -7.79 18.39
C LEU A 105 21.76 -6.45 18.16
N ALA A 106 21.99 -6.07 16.90
CA ALA A 106 22.60 -4.78 16.55
C ALA A 106 21.65 -3.59 16.77
N ALA A 107 20.37 -3.76 16.43
CA ALA A 107 19.32 -2.76 16.56
C ALA A 107 18.01 -3.46 17.01
N PRO A 108 17.69 -3.51 18.33
CA PRO A 108 16.55 -4.26 18.85
C PRO A 108 15.20 -3.92 18.20
N ASN A 109 14.96 -2.63 17.91
CA ASN A 109 13.72 -2.19 17.28
C ASN A 109 13.60 -2.62 15.82
N PHE A 110 14.69 -3.06 15.18
CA PHE A 110 14.68 -3.63 13.83
C PHE A 110 13.90 -4.95 13.77
N ALA A 111 13.57 -5.56 14.92
CA ALA A 111 12.64 -6.68 14.99
C ALA A 111 11.26 -6.37 14.36
N LEU A 112 10.87 -5.10 14.23
CA LEU A 112 9.63 -4.70 13.54
C LEU A 112 9.67 -4.93 12.01
N GLU A 113 10.86 -4.98 11.43
CA GLU A 113 11.08 -5.22 9.99
C GLU A 113 11.28 -6.71 9.67
N LEU A 114 11.32 -7.57 10.70
CA LEU A 114 11.53 -9.01 10.56
C LEU A 114 10.34 -9.82 11.11
N PRO A 115 10.02 -10.98 10.52
CA PRO A 115 10.60 -11.52 9.29
C PRO A 115 10.21 -10.71 8.03
N LEU A 116 10.91 -10.95 6.93
CA LEU A 116 10.65 -10.28 5.65
C LEU A 116 9.28 -10.67 5.08
N ARG A 117 8.79 -9.86 4.14
CA ARG A 117 7.46 -10.03 3.52
C ARG A 117 7.58 -10.02 1.99
N VAL A 118 6.82 -10.90 1.35
CA VAL A 118 6.57 -10.82 -0.09
C VAL A 118 5.06 -10.91 -0.34
N LEU A 119 4.55 -10.01 -1.15
CA LEU A 119 3.18 -9.97 -1.63
C LEU A 119 3.10 -10.67 -2.99
N ILE A 120 2.23 -11.66 -3.10
CA ILE A 120 1.79 -12.22 -4.37
C ILE A 120 0.39 -11.69 -4.61
N ARG A 121 0.16 -11.03 -5.73
CA ARG A 121 -1.16 -10.49 -6.07
C ARG A 121 -1.48 -10.62 -7.56
N ALA A 122 -2.74 -10.77 -7.90
CA ALA A 122 -3.23 -10.58 -9.27
C ALA A 122 -3.73 -9.14 -9.45
N ASP A 123 -3.51 -8.56 -10.62
CA ASP A 123 -4.19 -7.33 -11.05
C ASP A 123 -5.54 -7.63 -11.72
N GLU A 124 -6.26 -6.57 -12.09
CA GLU A 124 -7.59 -6.65 -12.71
C GLU A 124 -7.59 -7.36 -14.07
N ASN A 125 -6.43 -7.41 -14.75
CA ASN A 125 -6.25 -8.10 -16.02
C ASN A 125 -5.82 -9.57 -15.82
N GLY A 126 -5.76 -10.05 -14.58
CA GLY A 126 -5.34 -11.41 -14.24
C GLY A 126 -3.82 -11.63 -14.27
N ARG A 127 -3.01 -10.59 -14.44
CA ARG A 127 -1.55 -10.72 -14.38
C ARG A 127 -1.11 -10.84 -12.92
N THR A 128 -0.22 -11.79 -12.67
CA THR A 128 0.31 -12.05 -11.32
C THR A 128 1.62 -11.27 -11.10
N TRP A 129 1.75 -10.70 -9.91
CA TRP A 129 2.88 -9.90 -9.47
C TRP A 129 3.47 -10.48 -8.18
N VAL A 130 4.80 -10.47 -8.10
CA VAL A 130 5.58 -10.70 -6.89
C VAL A 130 6.16 -9.35 -6.47
N VAL A 131 5.74 -8.86 -5.31
CA VAL A 131 6.04 -7.51 -4.82
C VAL A 131 6.70 -7.59 -3.46
N TYR A 132 7.81 -6.90 -3.28
CA TYR A 132 8.52 -6.87 -1.99
C TYR A 132 9.23 -5.52 -1.81
N GLU A 133 9.55 -5.22 -0.57
CA GLU A 133 10.42 -4.09 -0.23
C GLU A 133 11.89 -4.55 -0.34
N PRO A 134 12.75 -3.85 -1.11
CA PRO A 134 14.16 -4.23 -1.24
C PRO A 134 14.88 -4.03 0.10
N ALA A 135 15.73 -4.95 0.49
CA ALA A 135 16.46 -4.93 1.76
C ALA A 135 17.25 -3.64 1.96
N ALA A 136 17.82 -3.08 0.90
CA ALA A 136 18.54 -1.81 0.96
C ALA A 136 17.67 -0.64 1.45
N SER A 137 16.34 -0.66 1.30
CA SER A 137 15.47 0.39 1.83
C SER A 137 15.26 0.30 3.36
N LEU A 138 15.74 -0.77 3.98
CA LEU A 138 15.67 -0.99 5.43
C LEU A 138 16.87 -0.41 6.18
N ASP A 139 17.91 0.05 5.49
CA ASP A 139 19.04 0.73 6.13
C ASP A 139 18.59 2.01 6.84
N GLY A 140 19.24 2.31 7.96
CA GLY A 140 18.90 3.44 8.83
C GLY A 140 17.61 3.26 9.65
N ARG A 141 16.69 2.38 9.23
CA ARG A 141 15.43 2.14 9.94
C ARG A 141 15.69 1.55 11.31
N HIS A 142 14.96 2.05 12.30
CA HIS A 142 15.03 1.55 13.68
C HIS A 142 16.45 1.55 14.27
N GLY A 143 17.35 2.40 13.76
CA GLY A 143 18.74 2.47 14.21
C GLY A 143 19.66 1.41 13.62
N LEU A 144 19.24 0.71 12.55
CA LEU A 144 20.12 -0.21 11.84
C LEU A 144 21.26 0.57 11.16
N PRO A 145 22.53 0.17 11.32
CA PRO A 145 23.64 0.81 10.64
C PRO A 145 23.52 0.75 9.12
N GLU A 146 23.91 1.83 8.45
CA GLU A 146 23.98 1.92 6.98
C GLU A 146 24.79 0.77 6.37
N GLY A 147 24.30 0.21 5.26
CA GLY A 147 24.90 -0.92 4.53
C GLY A 147 24.74 -2.28 5.22
N MET A 148 24.13 -2.35 6.40
CA MET A 148 23.91 -3.64 7.08
C MET A 148 22.78 -4.42 6.41
N ALA A 149 21.73 -3.74 5.95
CA ALA A 149 20.52 -4.36 5.41
C ALA A 149 20.77 -5.10 4.09
N GLU A 150 21.75 -4.69 3.28
CA GLU A 150 22.11 -5.38 2.02
C GLU A 150 22.32 -6.90 2.19
N ARG A 151 22.79 -7.33 3.38
CA ARG A 151 23.01 -8.73 3.71
C ARG A 151 21.72 -9.57 3.73
N LEU A 152 20.55 -8.93 3.82
CA LEU A 152 19.23 -9.58 3.72
C LEU A 152 18.78 -9.80 2.27
N GLY A 153 19.39 -9.12 1.30
CA GLY A 153 19.00 -9.14 -0.12
C GLY A 153 19.20 -10.48 -0.83
N ALA A 154 19.87 -11.46 -0.20
CA ALA A 154 20.00 -12.81 -0.75
C ALA A 154 18.64 -13.47 -1.04
N ALA A 155 17.62 -13.21 -0.22
CA ALA A 155 16.29 -13.77 -0.42
C ALA A 155 15.55 -13.18 -1.63
N GLU A 156 15.87 -11.94 -2.03
CA GLU A 156 15.24 -11.29 -3.18
C GLU A 156 15.59 -11.98 -4.50
N LYS A 157 16.83 -12.48 -4.60
CA LYS A 157 17.27 -13.28 -5.76
C LYS A 157 16.45 -14.56 -5.91
N LEU A 158 16.04 -15.16 -4.80
CA LEU A 158 15.17 -16.32 -4.79
C LEU A 158 13.77 -15.97 -5.29
N LEU A 159 13.22 -14.81 -4.90
CA LEU A 159 11.91 -14.35 -5.40
C LEU A 159 11.93 -14.14 -6.91
N ALA A 160 13.00 -13.53 -7.45
CA ALA A 160 13.17 -13.37 -8.89
C ALA A 160 13.34 -14.72 -9.60
N ALA A 161 14.14 -15.64 -9.04
CA ALA A 161 14.33 -16.98 -9.60
C ALA A 161 13.04 -17.80 -9.64
N ALA A 162 12.17 -17.64 -8.63
CA ALA A 162 10.90 -18.35 -8.56
C ALA A 162 9.99 -18.08 -9.76
N ILE A 163 10.11 -16.93 -10.41
CA ILE A 163 9.26 -16.52 -11.54
C ILE A 163 9.97 -16.56 -12.90
N GLN A 164 11.22 -17.02 -12.95
CA GLN A 164 11.89 -17.26 -14.22
C GLN A 164 11.16 -18.38 -14.98
N ALA A 165 10.97 -18.19 -16.29
CA ALA A 165 10.53 -19.26 -17.18
C ALA A 165 11.53 -20.42 -17.12
N PRO A 166 11.11 -21.68 -17.32
CA PRO A 166 12.06 -22.78 -17.48
C PRO A 166 12.96 -22.44 -18.66
N THR A 167 14.28 -22.48 -18.47
CA THR A 167 15.20 -22.47 -19.61
C THR A 167 14.87 -23.69 -20.46
N GLN A 168 14.44 -23.49 -21.71
CA GLN A 168 14.30 -24.58 -22.66
C GLN A 168 15.67 -25.28 -22.78
N PRO A 169 15.70 -26.63 -22.73
CA PRO A 169 16.94 -27.40 -22.86
C PRO A 169 17.60 -27.22 -24.22
#